data_AF-A0A0S7EGB3-F1
#
_entry.id   AF-A0A0S7EGB3-F1
#
_cell.length_a   1.000
_cell.length_b   1.000
_cell.length_c   1.000
_cell.angle_alpha   90.00
_cell.angle_beta   90.00
_cell.angle_gamma   90.00
#
_symmetry.space_group_name_H-M   'P 1'
#
loop_
_entity.id
_entity.type
_entity.pdbx_description
1 polymer ?
#
loop_
_entity_poly.entity_id
_entity_poly.type
_entity_poly.pdbx_seq_one_letter_code
_entity_poly.pdbx_strand_id
1 'polypeptide(L)'
;MNFFGFGQTAELDIVLNDAETRKKAEHSSEDGRKDKYFLFYDGETVSGKVNVTLKYPGKRLEHNGIKVEFVGQIELYYDRGNHHEFVSLVKDLARPGELTQSQTFDFEFTHVEKPYESYTGQNVKLRYFLKVTISRRLSDITKELDIVVHTLSTYPDLNSSIKMEVGIEDCLHIEFEYNKSKYHLK
;
A
#
# COMPACT_ATOMS: atom_id res chain seq x y z
N MET A 1 9.50 8.09 23.98
CA MET A 1 9.17 7.92 25.41
C MET A 1 7.66 7.90 25.54
N ASN A 2 7.07 6.81 26.05
CA ASN A 2 5.66 6.77 26.46
C ASN A 2 5.63 6.88 27.99
N PHE A 3 5.44 8.10 28.51
CA PHE A 3 5.26 8.38 29.93
C PHE A 3 3.78 8.71 30.15
N PHE A 4 3.00 7.69 30.54
CA PHE A 4 1.71 7.68 31.27
C PHE A 4 1.03 6.34 30.94
N GLY A 5 0.71 5.55 31.97
CA GLY A 5 0.34 4.12 31.90
C GLY A 5 -1.00 3.76 31.26
N PHE A 6 -1.37 4.36 30.12
CA PHE A 6 -2.48 3.92 29.28
C PHE A 6 -1.94 3.10 28.11
N GLY A 7 -1.61 1.83 28.37
CA GLY A 7 -1.33 0.88 27.31
C GLY A 7 -2.53 0.76 26.35
N GLN A 8 -2.25 0.56 25.06
CA GLN A 8 -3.26 0.31 24.03
C GLN A 8 -4.21 -0.81 24.49
N THR A 9 -5.51 -0.53 24.58
CA THR A 9 -6.50 -1.43 25.20
C THR A 9 -6.93 -2.61 24.31
N ALA A 10 -6.65 -2.49 23.01
CA ALA A 10 -6.87 -3.53 22.02
C ALA A 10 -5.69 -3.61 21.04
N GLU A 11 -5.58 -4.74 20.38
CA GLU A 11 -4.67 -5.00 19.28
C GLU A 11 -5.48 -5.23 18.01
N LEU A 12 -4.98 -4.70 16.90
CA LEU A 12 -5.58 -4.80 15.57
C LEU A 12 -4.70 -5.65 14.66
N ASP A 13 -5.33 -6.59 13.97
CA ASP A 13 -4.69 -7.40 12.95
C ASP A 13 -5.56 -7.46 11.69
N ILE A 14 -4.92 -7.43 10.52
CA ILE A 14 -5.58 -7.41 9.21
C ILE A 14 -5.11 -8.64 8.45
N VAL A 15 -6.03 -9.56 8.15
CA VAL A 15 -5.73 -10.81 7.45
C VAL A 15 -6.48 -10.83 6.13
N LEU A 16 -5.76 -10.91 5.02
CA LEU A 16 -6.37 -11.10 3.70
C LEU A 16 -6.91 -12.53 3.57
N ASN A 17 -8.04 -12.69 2.88
CA ASN A 17 -8.69 -14.01 2.72
C ASN A 17 -7.79 -15.04 2.02
N ASP A 18 -6.88 -14.60 1.16
CA ASP A 18 -5.97 -15.42 0.38
C ASP A 18 -4.49 -15.19 0.78
N ALA A 19 -4.22 -14.80 2.02
CA ALA A 19 -2.88 -14.48 2.50
C ALA A 19 -1.83 -15.60 2.29
N GLU A 20 -2.24 -16.87 2.29
CA GLU A 20 -1.32 -18.00 2.09
C GLU A 20 -1.00 -18.27 0.61
N THR A 21 -1.94 -17.99 -0.30
CA THR A 21 -1.84 -18.33 -1.73
C THR A 21 -1.49 -17.12 -2.59
N ARG A 22 -1.77 -15.90 -2.11
CA ARG A 22 -1.54 -14.66 -2.85
C ARG A 22 -0.05 -14.42 -3.05
N LYS A 23 0.29 -14.00 -4.28
CA LYS A 23 1.66 -13.67 -4.66
C LYS A 23 2.19 -12.53 -3.79
N LYS A 24 3.49 -12.57 -3.51
CA LYS A 24 4.20 -11.48 -2.86
C LYS A 24 5.26 -10.91 -3.79
N ALA A 25 5.41 -9.59 -3.77
CA ALA A 25 6.46 -8.87 -4.47
C ALA A 25 7.47 -8.31 -3.47
N GLU A 26 8.73 -8.31 -3.85
CA GLU A 26 9.77 -7.61 -3.11
C GLU A 26 9.69 -6.12 -3.45
N HIS A 27 9.65 -5.25 -2.44
CA HIS A 27 9.58 -3.81 -2.62
C HIS A 27 10.55 -3.12 -1.66
N SER A 28 11.22 -2.08 -2.16
CA SER A 28 12.18 -1.31 -1.37
C SER A 28 11.46 -0.28 -0.50
N SER A 29 11.76 -0.33 0.79
CA SER A 29 11.41 0.66 1.79
C SER A 29 12.31 1.91 1.67
N GLU A 30 11.91 2.99 2.33
CA GLU A 30 12.63 4.27 2.31
C GLU A 30 14.06 4.18 2.87
N ASP A 31 14.31 3.24 3.78
CA ASP A 31 15.61 2.96 4.37
C ASP A 31 16.48 2.03 3.50
N GLY A 32 16.02 1.69 2.29
CA GLY A 32 16.69 0.80 1.36
C GLY A 32 16.55 -0.68 1.69
N ARG A 33 15.82 -1.04 2.76
CA ARG A 33 15.49 -2.45 3.04
C ARG A 33 14.49 -2.96 2.03
N LYS A 34 14.59 -4.25 1.72
CA LYS A 34 13.66 -4.93 0.82
C LYS A 34 12.81 -5.89 1.62
N ASP A 35 11.50 -5.65 1.59
CA ASP A 35 10.51 -6.46 2.28
C ASP A 35 9.53 -7.07 1.26
N LYS A 36 8.81 -8.12 1.70
CA LYS A 36 7.83 -8.82 0.85
C LYS A 36 6.42 -8.40 1.23
N TYR A 37 5.70 -7.85 0.25
CA TYR A 37 4.33 -7.38 0.40
C TYR A 37 3.37 -8.17 -0.49
N PHE A 38 2.10 -8.20 -0.15
CA PHE A 38 1.07 -8.80 -1.01
C PHE A 38 0.97 -8.03 -2.32
N LEU A 39 1.00 -8.75 -3.43
CA LEU A 39 0.93 -8.19 -4.78
C LEU A 39 -0.52 -8.15 -5.26
N PHE A 40 -0.91 -7.00 -5.81
CA PHE A 40 -2.20 -6.76 -6.44
C PHE A 40 -2.00 -6.16 -7.84
N TYR A 41 -3.02 -6.31 -8.67
CA TYR A 41 -3.15 -5.61 -9.95
C TYR A 41 -4.43 -4.77 -9.96
N ASP A 42 -4.53 -3.92 -10.98
CA ASP A 42 -5.71 -3.07 -11.18
C ASP A 42 -7.00 -3.90 -11.32
N GLY A 43 -8.09 -3.37 -10.79
CA GLY A 43 -9.41 -4.01 -10.77
C GLY A 43 -9.59 -5.16 -9.76
N GLU A 44 -8.52 -5.73 -9.20
CA GLU A 44 -8.64 -6.83 -8.23
C GLU A 44 -9.43 -6.45 -6.97
N THR A 45 -10.25 -7.38 -6.49
CA THR A 45 -10.92 -7.31 -5.18
C THR A 45 -9.91 -7.40 -4.04
N VAL A 46 -10.10 -6.54 -3.03
CA VAL A 46 -9.35 -6.56 -1.77
C VAL A 46 -10.30 -6.99 -0.65
N SER A 47 -10.10 -8.19 -0.10
CA SER A 47 -11.00 -8.77 0.89
C SER A 47 -10.24 -9.46 2.02
N GLY A 48 -10.85 -9.50 3.20
CA GLY A 48 -10.20 -10.05 4.39
C GLY A 48 -11.02 -9.89 5.65
N LYS A 49 -10.31 -10.04 6.77
CA LYS A 49 -10.84 -9.94 8.13
C LYS A 49 -10.02 -8.95 8.94
N VAL A 50 -10.71 -8.19 9.78
CA VAL A 50 -10.12 -7.36 10.82
C VAL A 50 -10.35 -8.04 12.16
N ASN A 51 -9.27 -8.41 12.84
CA ASN A 51 -9.31 -8.99 14.17
C ASN A 51 -9.05 -7.91 15.21
N VAL A 52 -9.99 -7.75 16.14
CA VAL A 52 -9.87 -6.85 17.29
C VAL A 52 -9.70 -7.69 18.55
N THR A 53 -8.48 -7.70 19.10
CA THR A 53 -8.15 -8.47 20.31
C THR A 53 -8.09 -7.55 21.53
N LEU A 54 -8.97 -7.76 22.52
CA LEU A 54 -8.92 -7.01 23.78
C LEU A 54 -7.78 -7.52 24.65
N LYS A 55 -6.85 -6.63 25.05
CA LYS A 55 -5.68 -7.02 25.86
C LYS A 55 -6.02 -7.36 27.30
N TYR A 56 -7.13 -6.83 27.81
CA TYR A 56 -7.57 -7.01 29.19
C TYR A 56 -8.95 -7.67 29.20
N PRO A 57 -9.02 -9.00 29.41
CA PRO A 57 -10.29 -9.72 29.51
C PRO A 57 -11.20 -9.08 30.57
N GLY A 58 -12.47 -8.84 30.22
CA GLY A 58 -13.46 -8.22 31.11
C GLY A 58 -13.44 -6.69 31.15
N LYS A 59 -12.43 -6.03 30.56
CA LYS A 59 -12.44 -4.57 30.39
C LYS A 59 -13.12 -4.20 29.07
N ARG A 60 -14.14 -3.36 29.15
CA ARG A 60 -14.87 -2.88 27.97
C ARG A 60 -14.05 -1.85 27.20
N LEU A 61 -14.18 -1.86 25.89
CA LEU A 61 -13.63 -0.86 24.98
C LEU A 61 -14.77 -0.05 24.35
N GLU A 62 -14.96 1.17 24.85
CA GLU A 62 -15.83 2.16 24.22
C GLU A 62 -15.18 2.72 22.95
N HIS A 63 -15.95 2.78 21.85
CA HIS A 63 -15.51 3.31 20.57
C HIS A 63 -16.63 4.08 19.84
N ASN A 64 -16.24 5.05 19.02
CA ASN A 64 -17.14 5.87 18.18
C ASN A 64 -17.29 5.31 16.76
N GLY A 65 -16.98 4.03 16.59
CA GLY A 65 -17.05 3.32 15.31
C GLY A 65 -15.75 2.60 14.98
N ILE A 66 -15.86 1.58 14.16
CA ILE A 66 -14.73 0.82 13.62
C ILE A 66 -14.88 0.85 12.11
N LYS A 67 -13.83 1.26 11.41
CA LYS A 67 -13.81 1.29 9.94
C LYS A 67 -12.53 0.65 9.40
N VAL A 68 -12.61 0.17 8.17
CA VAL A 68 -11.46 -0.19 7.34
C VAL A 68 -11.48 0.66 6.08
N GLU A 69 -10.31 1.09 5.67
CA GLU A 69 -10.10 1.98 4.55
C GLU A 69 -9.10 1.33 3.60
N PHE A 70 -9.36 1.38 2.29
CA PHE A 70 -8.37 1.12 1.27
C PHE A 70 -7.93 2.47 0.70
N VAL A 71 -6.64 2.77 0.81
CA VAL A 71 -6.09 4.06 0.42
C VAL A 71 -4.94 3.85 -0.55
N GLY A 72 -4.94 4.60 -1.64
CA GLY A 72 -3.79 4.80 -2.51
C GLY A 72 -3.46 6.29 -2.53
N GLN A 73 -2.22 6.62 -2.18
CA GLN A 73 -1.80 8.00 -2.03
C GLN A 73 -0.39 8.26 -2.55
N ILE A 74 -0.13 9.52 -2.88
CA ILE A 74 1.18 10.07 -3.19
C ILE A 74 1.65 10.91 -2.00
N GLU A 75 2.85 10.61 -1.51
CA GLU A 75 3.53 11.33 -0.44
C GLU A 75 4.73 12.07 -1.04
N LEU A 76 4.77 13.39 -0.85
CA LEU A 76 5.86 14.24 -1.30
C LEU A 76 6.74 14.57 -0.09
N TYR A 77 8.02 14.21 -0.12
CA TYR A 77 8.87 14.36 1.07
C TYR A 77 9.20 15.81 1.44
N TYR A 78 9.06 16.74 0.50
CA TYR A 78 9.18 18.17 0.76
C TYR A 78 7.91 18.78 1.38
N ASP A 79 6.78 18.07 1.34
CA ASP A 79 5.49 18.46 1.91
C ASP A 79 4.84 17.28 2.67
N ARG A 80 5.56 16.74 3.67
CA ARG A 80 5.16 15.51 4.38
C ARG A 80 3.80 15.56 5.08
N GLY A 81 3.26 16.77 5.30
CA GLY A 81 1.94 16.94 5.93
C GLY A 81 0.77 16.81 4.96
N ASN A 82 1.04 16.79 3.65
CA ASN A 82 0.04 16.83 2.61
C ASN A 82 0.06 15.53 1.79
N HIS A 83 -0.83 14.61 2.14
CA HIS A 83 -1.00 13.36 1.41
C HIS A 83 -2.02 13.57 0.28
N HIS A 84 -1.64 13.18 -0.93
CA HIS A 84 -2.53 13.24 -2.08
C HIS A 84 -3.15 11.87 -2.31
N GLU A 85 -4.32 11.64 -1.71
CA GLU A 85 -5.13 10.44 -1.95
C GLU A 85 -5.74 10.50 -3.36
N PHE A 86 -5.48 9.48 -4.18
CA PHE A 86 -6.08 9.32 -5.50
C PHE A 86 -7.10 8.17 -5.54
N VAL A 87 -7.10 7.29 -4.55
CA VAL A 87 -8.17 6.32 -4.29
C VAL A 87 -8.37 6.19 -2.78
N SER A 88 -9.62 6.27 -2.33
CA SER A 88 -9.99 6.21 -0.91
C SER A 88 -11.37 5.55 -0.79
N LEU A 89 -11.39 4.31 -0.32
CA LEU A 89 -12.60 3.52 -0.11
C LEU A 89 -12.77 3.24 1.37
N VAL A 90 -13.96 3.44 1.91
CA VAL A 90 -14.25 3.28 3.34
C VAL A 90 -15.35 2.25 3.54
N LYS A 91 -15.18 1.35 4.50
CA LYS A 91 -16.21 0.42 4.96
C LYS A 91 -16.32 0.46 6.48
N ASP A 92 -17.47 0.86 6.97
CA ASP A 92 -17.80 0.81 8.40
C ASP A 92 -18.05 -0.64 8.83
N LEU A 93 -17.28 -1.10 9.82
CA LEU A 93 -17.33 -2.46 10.38
C LEU A 93 -18.22 -2.53 11.63
N ALA A 94 -18.26 -1.44 12.41
CA ALA A 94 -19.13 -1.33 13.58
C ALA A 94 -19.55 0.12 13.82
N ARG A 95 -20.81 0.31 14.23
CA ARG A 95 -21.34 1.59 14.72
C ARG A 95 -20.72 1.95 16.09
N PRO A 96 -20.85 3.20 16.57
CA PRO A 96 -20.46 3.56 17.93
C PRO A 96 -21.05 2.59 18.97
N GLY A 97 -20.24 2.16 19.94
CA GLY A 97 -20.65 1.16 20.91
C GLY A 97 -19.52 0.72 21.86
N GLU A 98 -19.72 -0.45 22.46
CA GLU A 98 -18.79 -1.08 23.40
C GLU A 98 -18.43 -2.49 22.93
N LEU A 99 -17.13 -2.79 22.89
CA LEU A 99 -16.65 -4.17 22.78
C LEU A 99 -16.35 -4.75 24.16
N THR A 100 -17.03 -5.85 24.49
CA THR A 100 -16.84 -6.59 25.75
C THR A 100 -15.95 -7.83 25.58
N GLN A 101 -15.79 -8.30 24.33
CA GLN A 101 -14.97 -9.45 23.94
C GLN A 101 -14.24 -9.16 22.64
N SER A 102 -13.16 -9.91 22.37
CA SER A 102 -12.48 -9.87 21.08
C SER A 102 -13.44 -10.28 19.96
N GLN A 103 -13.35 -9.61 18.82
CA GLN A 103 -14.28 -9.79 17.70
C GLN A 103 -13.55 -9.67 16.36
N THR A 104 -14.06 -10.40 15.38
CA THR A 104 -13.59 -10.36 13.99
C THR A 104 -14.67 -9.76 13.10
N PHE A 105 -14.26 -8.92 12.15
CA PHE A 105 -15.13 -8.25 11.18
C PHE A 105 -14.67 -8.55 9.76
N ASP A 106 -15.57 -9.00 8.90
CA ASP A 106 -15.27 -9.25 7.49
C ASP A 106 -15.34 -7.95 6.67
N PHE A 107 -14.43 -7.79 5.71
CA PHE A 107 -14.47 -6.70 4.75
C PHE A 107 -14.20 -7.17 3.33
N GLU A 108 -14.70 -6.39 2.38
CA GLU A 108 -14.52 -6.63 0.96
C GLU A 108 -14.73 -5.32 0.21
N PHE A 109 -13.76 -4.99 -0.65
CA PHE A 109 -13.79 -3.94 -1.64
C PHE A 109 -13.66 -4.60 -3.02
N THR A 110 -14.69 -4.49 -3.87
CA THR A 110 -14.70 -5.07 -5.21
C THR A 110 -14.31 -4.02 -6.25
N HIS A 111 -13.76 -4.45 -7.39
CA HIS A 111 -13.40 -3.56 -8.52
C HIS A 111 -12.52 -2.37 -8.09
N VAL A 112 -11.52 -2.63 -7.25
CA VAL A 112 -10.69 -1.56 -6.68
C VAL A 112 -9.75 -1.02 -7.73
N GLU A 113 -9.89 0.26 -8.08
CA GLU A 113 -9.00 0.96 -8.99
C GLU A 113 -7.61 1.13 -8.37
N LYS A 114 -6.57 0.71 -9.10
CA LYS A 114 -5.16 0.80 -8.74
C LYS A 114 -4.35 1.22 -9.97
N PRO A 115 -4.60 2.43 -10.50
CA PRO A 115 -4.12 2.85 -11.83
C PRO A 115 -2.60 3.03 -11.92
N TYR A 116 -1.89 3.07 -10.79
CA TYR A 116 -0.46 3.36 -10.74
C TYR A 116 0.32 2.25 -10.03
N GLU A 117 1.49 1.91 -10.56
CA GLU A 117 2.45 1.00 -9.91
C GLU A 117 3.03 1.63 -8.62
N SER A 118 3.17 0.82 -7.58
CA SER A 118 3.80 1.22 -6.31
C SER A 118 5.24 1.69 -6.55
N TYR A 119 5.62 2.78 -5.89
CA TYR A 119 6.94 3.38 -6.10
C TYR A 119 7.48 3.99 -4.81
N THR A 120 8.75 3.68 -4.49
CA THR A 120 9.51 4.36 -3.44
C THR A 120 10.70 5.05 -4.09
N GLY A 121 10.62 6.37 -4.22
CA GLY A 121 11.68 7.19 -4.81
C GLY A 121 12.42 8.04 -3.79
N GLN A 122 13.30 8.89 -4.30
CA GLN A 122 14.11 9.79 -3.47
C GLN A 122 13.30 10.95 -2.86
N ASN A 123 12.30 11.47 -3.59
CA ASN A 123 11.53 12.65 -3.19
C ASN A 123 10.01 12.40 -3.13
N VAL A 124 9.57 11.23 -3.56
CA VAL A 124 8.15 10.87 -3.71
C VAL A 124 7.96 9.39 -3.42
N LYS A 125 6.82 9.08 -2.81
CA LYS A 125 6.35 7.72 -2.59
C LYS A 125 4.91 7.58 -3.06
N LEU A 126 4.64 6.53 -3.82
CA LEU A 126 3.29 6.13 -4.22
C LEU A 126 3.05 4.76 -3.58
N ARG A 127 2.09 4.69 -2.65
CA ARG A 127 1.79 3.47 -1.89
C ARG A 127 0.30 3.21 -1.81
N TYR A 128 -0.03 1.95 -1.55
CA TYR A 128 -1.37 1.47 -1.28
C TYR A 128 -1.37 0.71 0.05
N PHE A 129 -2.39 0.92 0.87
CA PHE A 129 -2.51 0.23 2.15
C PHE A 129 -3.97 0.08 2.58
N LEU A 130 -4.20 -0.94 3.40
CA LEU A 130 -5.41 -1.04 4.21
C LEU A 130 -5.16 -0.38 5.56
N LYS A 131 -6.08 0.48 5.98
CA LYS A 131 -6.04 1.14 7.30
C LYS A 131 -7.30 0.81 8.09
N VAL A 132 -7.12 0.15 9.23
CA VAL A 132 -8.20 -0.05 10.19
C VAL A 132 -8.10 1.02 11.25
N THR A 133 -9.23 1.63 11.59
CA THR A 133 -9.34 2.66 12.63
C THR A 133 -10.47 2.30 13.59
N ILE A 134 -10.14 2.13 14.87
CA ILE A 134 -11.12 2.16 15.97
C ILE A 134 -11.13 3.59 16.50
N SER A 135 -12.22 4.32 16.23
CA SER A 135 -12.35 5.70 16.68
C SER A 135 -12.65 5.75 18.17
N ARG A 136 -11.95 6.60 18.94
CA ARG A 136 -12.13 6.74 20.39
C ARG A 136 -12.16 8.20 20.78
N ARG A 137 -12.68 8.49 21.98
CA ARG A 137 -12.77 9.86 22.50
C ARG A 137 -11.40 10.55 22.66
N LEU A 138 -10.36 9.82 23.04
CA LEU A 138 -9.04 10.38 23.34
C LEU A 138 -8.04 10.19 22.20
N SER A 139 -7.80 8.94 21.81
CA SER A 139 -6.85 8.58 20.77
C SER A 139 -7.34 7.34 20.04
N ASP A 140 -7.43 7.45 18.72
CA ASP A 140 -7.80 6.33 17.86
C ASP A 140 -6.75 5.22 17.92
N ILE A 141 -7.20 3.99 17.73
CA ILE A 141 -6.33 2.83 17.55
C ILE A 141 -6.31 2.52 16.06
N THR A 142 -5.15 2.65 15.43
CA THR A 142 -4.98 2.42 13.99
C THR A 142 -4.01 1.27 13.72
N LYS A 143 -4.22 0.59 12.60
CA LYS A 143 -3.30 -0.41 12.04
C LYS A 143 -3.31 -0.27 10.53
N GLU A 144 -2.11 -0.25 9.95
CA GLU A 144 -1.91 -0.27 8.50
C GLU A 144 -1.34 -1.61 8.05
N LEU A 145 -1.74 -2.03 6.85
CA LEU A 145 -1.16 -3.14 6.10
C LEU A 145 -0.86 -2.65 4.69
N ASP A 146 0.42 -2.44 4.39
CA ASP A 146 0.89 -2.10 3.05
C ASP A 146 0.72 -3.24 2.05
N ILE A 147 0.38 -2.87 0.83
CA ILE A 147 0.36 -3.76 -0.33
C ILE A 147 1.17 -3.13 -1.48
N VAL A 148 1.56 -3.96 -2.44
CA VAL A 148 2.26 -3.52 -3.64
C VAL A 148 1.39 -3.76 -4.86
N VAL A 149 1.34 -2.78 -5.75
CA VAL A 149 0.63 -2.84 -7.02
C VAL A 149 1.65 -2.82 -8.15
N HIS A 150 1.52 -3.73 -9.11
CA HIS A 150 2.27 -3.67 -10.38
C HIS A 150 1.33 -3.34 -11.55
N THR A 151 1.86 -2.65 -12.55
CA THR A 151 1.18 -2.36 -13.81
C THR A 151 1.84 -3.14 -14.94
N LEU A 152 1.10 -4.06 -15.55
CA LEU A 152 1.61 -4.83 -16.68
C LEU A 152 1.39 -4.05 -17.99
N SER A 153 2.41 -4.06 -18.85
CA SER A 153 2.34 -3.47 -20.18
C SER A 153 2.69 -4.50 -21.24
N THR A 154 2.00 -4.44 -22.38
CA THR A 154 2.32 -5.20 -23.58
C THR A 154 2.65 -4.22 -24.71
N TYR A 155 3.76 -4.44 -25.38
CA TYR A 155 4.20 -3.62 -26.51
C TYR A 155 4.31 -4.51 -27.75
N PRO A 156 3.97 -4.00 -28.94
CA PRO A 156 4.22 -4.73 -30.18
C PRO A 156 5.72 -5.02 -30.33
N ASP A 157 6.05 -6.20 -30.86
CA ASP A 157 7.42 -6.56 -31.29
C ASP A 157 7.79 -5.84 -32.59
N LEU A 158 7.75 -4.51 -32.56
CA LEU A 158 8.26 -3.68 -33.65
C LEU A 158 9.74 -3.43 -33.39
N ASN A 159 10.59 -4.21 -34.08
CA ASN A 159 12.05 -4.03 -34.06
C ASN A 159 12.45 -2.87 -34.98
N SER A 160 12.28 -1.64 -34.51
CA SER A 160 12.98 -0.49 -35.10
C SER A 160 14.29 -0.29 -34.34
N SER A 161 15.43 -0.51 -35.00
CA SER A 161 16.72 -0.21 -34.36
C SER A 161 16.84 1.30 -34.13
N ILE A 162 17.42 1.67 -32.98
CA ILE A 162 17.74 3.06 -32.66
C ILE A 162 19.23 3.23 -32.88
N LYS A 163 19.59 4.23 -33.68
CA LYS A 163 20.97 4.67 -33.87
C LYS A 163 21.20 5.95 -33.08
N MET A 164 22.33 6.02 -32.39
CA MET A 164 22.80 7.19 -31.67
C MET A 164 24.25 7.43 -32.05
N GLU A 165 24.57 8.61 -32.55
CA GLU A 165 25.92 8.99 -32.95
C GLU A 165 26.49 10.05 -32.00
N VAL A 166 27.78 9.94 -31.72
CA VAL A 166 28.55 10.98 -31.02
C VAL A 166 29.88 11.16 -31.75
N GLY A 167 30.22 12.41 -32.04
CA GLY A 167 31.45 12.70 -32.76
C GLY A 167 31.89 14.15 -32.66
N ILE A 168 33.15 14.34 -33.03
CA ILE A 168 33.78 15.62 -33.31
C ILE A 168 34.13 15.59 -34.79
N GLU A 169 33.63 16.58 -35.54
CA GLU A 169 33.85 16.72 -36.97
C GLU A 169 35.34 16.55 -37.32
N ASP A 170 35.61 15.73 -38.33
CA ASP A 170 36.95 15.39 -38.84
C ASP A 170 37.94 14.78 -37.82
N CYS A 171 37.48 14.39 -36.63
CA CYS A 171 38.36 13.87 -35.58
C CYS A 171 37.93 12.47 -35.10
N LEU A 172 36.67 12.32 -34.71
CA LEU A 172 36.16 11.11 -34.09
C LEU A 172 34.67 10.98 -34.38
N HIS A 173 34.24 9.80 -34.80
CA HIS A 173 32.82 9.48 -34.97
C HIS A 173 32.56 8.09 -34.41
N ILE A 174 31.60 7.97 -33.49
CA ILE A 174 31.18 6.72 -32.86
C ILE A 174 29.66 6.59 -33.02
N GLU A 175 29.22 5.44 -33.54
CA GLU A 175 27.80 5.09 -33.65
C GLU A 175 27.46 3.95 -32.68
N PHE A 176 26.34 4.08 -31.97
CA PHE A 176 25.71 3.05 -31.17
C PHE A 176 24.40 2.64 -31.82
N GLU A 177 24.21 1.35 -32.02
CA GLU A 177 22.95 0.79 -32.50
C GLU A 177 22.32 -0.10 -31.42
N TYR A 178 21.08 0.23 -31.05
CA TYR A 178 20.27 -0.52 -30.11
C TYR A 178 19.14 -1.24 -30.85
N ASN A 179 18.85 -2.46 -30.42
CA ASN A 179 17.85 -3.29 -31.08
C ASN A 179 16.39 -2.88 -30.79
N LYS A 180 16.12 -2.20 -29.66
CA LYS A 180 14.77 -1.80 -29.25
C LYS A 180 14.77 -0.45 -28.55
N SER A 181 13.63 0.25 -28.61
CA SER A 181 13.36 1.48 -27.84
C SER A 181 12.65 1.25 -26.51
N LYS A 182 12.15 0.03 -26.30
CA LYS A 182 11.39 -0.39 -25.13
C LYS A 182 11.89 -1.75 -24.68
N TYR A 183 12.23 -1.87 -23.40
CA TYR A 183 12.69 -3.10 -22.78
C TYR A 183 11.80 -3.42 -21.58
N HIS A 184 11.49 -4.71 -21.40
CA HIS A 184 10.89 -5.18 -20.16
C HIS A 184 11.97 -5.41 -19.10
N LEU A 185 11.57 -5.48 -17.83
CA LEU A 185 12.48 -5.68 -16.69
C LEU A 185 12.94 -7.15 -16.50
N LYS A 186 12.48 -8.07 -17.36
CA LYS A 186 12.92 -9.47 -17.40
C LYS A 186 14.08 -9.72 -18.36
#